data_AF-R0HZ49-F1
#
_entry.id   AF-R0HZ49-F1
#
_cell.length_a   1.000
_cell.length_b   1.000
_cell.length_c   1.000
_cell.angle_alpha   90.00
_cell.angle_beta   90.00
_cell.angle_gamma   90.00
#
_symmetry.space_group_name_H-M   'P 1'
#
loop_
_entity.id
_entity.type
_entity.pdbx_description
1 polymer ?
#
loop_
_entity_poly.entity_id
_entity_poly.type
_entity_poly.pdbx_seq_one_letter_code
_entity_poly.pdbx_strand_id
1 'polypeptide(L)'
;MEKKTIYIACFSIIVMLSFCYTSLAIAHDLEEMLLNEFNIMLEYWPSPGHYNRNVIYRQSRKHLQYLLGCGVKMCGGSECANDLMDEVLRNKNASRYCCRFIVKGGKQCHIDFMKLFYQFYQFERFSFRVDKTEEIWNKCYSQIKHVTPLSG
;
A
#
# COMPACT_ATOMS: atom_id res chain seq x y z
N MET A 1 36.93 -33.12 55.66
CA MET A 1 36.46 -31.87 55.00
C MET A 1 35.19 -32.15 54.20
N GLU A 2 34.10 -32.55 54.85
CA GLU A 2 32.96 -33.16 54.11
C GLU A 2 31.64 -32.38 54.25
N LYS A 3 31.29 -31.86 55.43
CA LYS A 3 30.00 -31.16 55.63
C LYS A 3 29.93 -29.77 54.99
N LYS A 4 31.04 -29.02 54.98
CA LYS A 4 31.10 -27.67 54.37
C LYS A 4 30.98 -27.71 52.85
N THR A 5 31.64 -28.68 52.22
CA THR A 5 31.60 -28.88 50.77
C THR A 5 30.21 -29.28 50.28
N ILE A 6 29.51 -30.15 51.04
CA ILE A 6 28.12 -30.54 50.74
C ILE A 6 27.16 -29.35 50.90
N TYR A 7 27.30 -28.53 51.94
CA TYR A 7 26.46 -27.34 52.12
C TYR A 7 26.63 -26.32 51.00
N ILE A 8 27.88 -26.08 50.56
CA ILE A 8 28.19 -25.17 49.45
C ILE A 8 27.63 -25.72 48.13
N ALA A 9 27.71 -27.03 47.89
CA ALA A 9 27.13 -27.66 46.71
C ALA A 9 25.59 -27.55 46.70
N CYS A 10 24.92 -27.86 47.81
CA CYS A 10 23.47 -27.75 47.92
C CYS A 10 22.99 -26.29 47.80
N PHE A 11 23.70 -25.33 48.41
CA PHE A 11 23.37 -23.90 48.28
C PHE A 11 23.55 -23.43 46.83
N SER A 12 24.60 -23.88 46.14
CA SER A 12 24.83 -23.57 44.73
C SER A 12 23.74 -24.17 43.84
N ILE A 13 23.28 -25.39 44.12
CA ILE A 13 22.16 -26.02 43.41
C ILE A 13 20.84 -25.29 43.68
N ILE A 14 20.56 -24.87 44.92
CA ILE A 14 19.36 -24.09 45.27
C ILE A 14 19.39 -22.71 44.60
N VAL A 15 20.56 -22.06 44.53
CA VAL A 15 20.75 -20.78 43.84
C VAL A 15 20.59 -20.97 42.32
N MET A 16 21.19 -21.99 41.71
CA MET A 16 21.02 -22.31 40.28
C MET A 16 19.58 -22.69 39.96
N LEU A 17 18.90 -23.46 40.81
CA LEU A 17 17.46 -23.73 40.68
C LEU A 17 16.66 -22.44 40.85
N SER A 18 17.01 -21.56 41.79
CA SER A 18 16.33 -20.27 41.98
C SER A 18 16.47 -19.34 40.77
N PHE A 19 17.63 -19.35 40.08
CA PHE A 19 17.85 -18.67 38.80
C PHE A 19 17.16 -19.39 37.62
N CYS A 20 17.10 -20.73 37.61
CA CYS A 20 16.38 -21.50 36.59
C CYS A 20 14.85 -21.37 36.70
N TYR A 21 14.28 -21.31 37.91
CA TYR A 21 12.85 -21.12 38.16
C TYR A 21 12.37 -19.71 37.81
N THR A 22 13.17 -18.67 38.04
CA THR A 22 12.88 -17.32 37.53
C THR A 22 13.08 -17.22 36.02
N SER A 23 14.08 -17.91 35.45
CA SER A 23 14.30 -17.91 33.99
C SER A 23 13.22 -18.62 33.19
N LEU A 24 12.57 -19.65 33.74
CA LEU A 24 11.52 -20.40 33.04
C LEU A 24 10.21 -19.61 32.97
N ALA A 25 9.85 -18.91 34.05
CA ALA A 25 8.73 -17.97 34.04
C ALA A 25 9.00 -16.79 33.10
N ILE A 26 10.20 -16.17 33.17
CA ILE A 26 10.60 -15.08 32.26
C ILE A 26 10.67 -15.57 30.80
N ALA A 27 11.10 -16.79 30.53
CA ALA A 27 11.13 -17.35 29.17
C ALA A 27 9.73 -17.63 28.63
N HIS A 28 8.83 -18.17 29.45
CA HIS A 28 7.43 -18.37 29.09
C HIS A 28 6.70 -17.04 28.88
N ASP A 29 6.91 -16.07 29.78
CA ASP A 29 6.34 -14.72 29.67
C ASP A 29 6.90 -13.98 28.43
N LEU A 30 8.18 -14.18 28.10
CA LEU A 30 8.80 -13.63 26.90
C LEU A 30 8.29 -14.32 25.62
N GLU A 31 8.08 -15.63 25.65
CA GLU A 31 7.49 -16.40 24.55
C GLU A 31 6.05 -15.96 24.29
N GLU A 32 5.23 -15.83 25.34
CA GLU A 32 3.85 -15.34 25.25
C GLU A 32 3.79 -13.90 24.73
N MET A 33 4.69 -13.02 25.21
CA MET A 33 4.82 -11.66 24.72
C MET A 33 5.23 -11.61 23.24
N LEU A 34 6.22 -12.40 22.82
CA LEU A 34 6.65 -12.49 21.43
C LEU A 34 5.56 -13.06 20.53
N LEU A 35 4.84 -14.08 20.99
CA LEU A 35 3.72 -14.67 20.26
C LEU A 35 2.58 -13.66 20.11
N ASN A 36 2.29 -12.86 21.15
CA ASN A 36 1.28 -11.80 21.10
C ASN A 36 1.69 -10.68 20.13
N GLU A 37 2.92 -10.18 20.20
CA GLU A 37 3.44 -9.18 19.25
C GLU A 37 3.45 -9.72 17.81
N PHE A 38 3.80 -10.99 17.62
CA PHE A 38 3.76 -11.66 16.32
C PHE A 38 2.33 -11.83 15.81
N ASN A 39 1.38 -12.17 16.68
CA ASN A 39 -0.04 -12.28 16.35
C ASN A 39 -0.64 -10.92 16.00
N ILE A 40 -0.31 -9.86 16.74
CA ILE A 40 -0.66 -8.48 16.40
C ILE A 40 -0.08 -8.13 15.04
N MET A 41 1.21 -8.41 14.80
CA MET A 41 1.85 -8.17 13.51
C MET A 41 1.14 -8.92 12.38
N LEU A 42 0.79 -10.19 12.58
CA LEU A 42 0.05 -11.01 11.62
C LEU A 42 -1.38 -10.50 11.40
N GLU A 43 -2.07 -10.05 12.44
CA GLU A 43 -3.41 -9.48 12.37
C GLU A 43 -3.43 -8.24 11.47
N TYR A 44 -2.37 -7.41 11.56
CA TYR A 44 -2.21 -6.23 10.73
C TYR A 44 -1.38 -6.48 9.46
N TRP A 45 -0.96 -7.72 9.17
CA TRP A 45 -0.19 -8.09 7.99
C TRP A 45 -1.03 -8.79 6.92
N PRO A 46 -0.94 -8.35 5.65
CA PRO A 46 -0.13 -7.26 5.15
C PRO A 46 -0.73 -5.90 5.54
N SER A 47 0.08 -5.01 6.12
CA SER A 47 -0.35 -3.64 6.37
C SER A 47 -0.69 -2.98 5.03
N PRO A 48 -1.52 -1.92 4.99
CA PRO A 48 -1.80 -1.20 3.74
C PRO A 48 -0.52 -0.80 2.98
N GLY A 49 0.54 -0.42 3.72
CA GLY A 49 1.86 -0.13 3.15
C GLY A 49 2.55 -1.37 2.58
N HIS A 50 2.52 -2.51 3.28
CA HIS A 50 3.09 -3.76 2.77
C HIS A 50 2.31 -4.29 1.56
N TYR A 51 0.98 -4.26 1.61
CA TYR A 51 0.10 -4.61 0.50
C TYR A 51 0.43 -3.75 -0.74
N ASN A 52 0.47 -2.43 -0.58
CA ASN A 52 0.80 -1.49 -1.66
C ASN A 52 2.21 -1.73 -2.23
N ARG A 53 3.18 -2.04 -1.38
CA ARG A 53 4.52 -2.41 -1.81
C ARG A 53 4.50 -3.67 -2.67
N ASN A 54 3.71 -4.68 -2.31
CA ASN A 54 3.55 -5.91 -3.09
C ASN A 54 2.95 -5.61 -4.48
N VAL A 55 1.95 -4.73 -4.57
CA VAL A 55 1.36 -4.28 -5.84
C VAL A 55 2.43 -3.71 -6.79
N ILE A 56 3.35 -2.90 -6.26
CA ILE A 56 4.49 -2.36 -7.01
C ILE A 56 5.50 -3.45 -7.40
N TYR A 57 5.87 -4.33 -6.48
CA TYR A 57 6.87 -5.38 -6.72
C TYR A 57 6.43 -6.45 -7.72
N ARG A 58 5.12 -6.64 -7.90
CA ARG A 58 4.59 -7.52 -8.96
C ARG A 58 4.77 -6.94 -10.37
N GLN A 59 5.09 -5.65 -10.50
CA GLN A 59 5.33 -5.01 -11.80
C GLN A 59 6.77 -5.22 -12.25
N SER A 60 6.97 -5.51 -13.54
CA SER A 60 8.32 -5.42 -14.11
C SER A 60 8.82 -3.98 -14.06
N ARG A 61 10.14 -3.79 -13.93
CA ARG A 61 10.76 -2.45 -13.91
C ARG A 61 10.36 -1.62 -15.15
N LYS A 62 10.32 -2.25 -16.33
CA LYS A 62 9.91 -1.61 -17.59
C LYS A 62 8.44 -1.18 -17.53
N HIS A 63 7.56 -2.02 -17.01
CA HIS A 63 6.14 -1.70 -16.87
C HIS A 63 5.93 -0.55 -15.87
N LEU A 64 6.61 -0.57 -14.72
CA LEU A 64 6.53 0.50 -13.73
C LEU A 64 7.03 1.84 -14.29
N GLN A 65 8.13 1.85 -15.06
CA GLN A 65 8.61 3.06 -15.73
C GLN A 65 7.59 3.63 -16.73
N TYR A 66 6.93 2.76 -17.50
CA TYR A 66 5.84 3.17 -18.39
C TYR A 66 4.68 3.80 -17.60
N LEU A 67 4.21 3.16 -16.53
CA LEU A 67 3.11 3.66 -15.69
C LEU A 67 3.45 4.99 -15.00
N LEU A 68 4.68 5.15 -14.52
CA LEU A 68 5.16 6.42 -13.96
C LEU A 68 5.18 7.53 -15.03
N GLY A 69 5.68 7.23 -16.23
CA GLY A 69 5.62 8.15 -17.36
C GLY A 69 4.18 8.52 -17.73
N CYS A 70 3.25 7.58 -17.55
CA CYS A 70 1.83 7.82 -17.71
C CYS A 70 1.26 8.78 -16.67
N GLY A 71 1.51 8.53 -15.38
CA GLY A 71 1.10 9.43 -14.31
C GLY A 71 1.63 10.85 -14.52
N VAL A 72 2.90 11.02 -14.90
CA VAL A 72 3.50 12.34 -15.17
C VAL A 72 2.75 13.10 -16.28
N LYS A 73 2.33 12.41 -17.34
CA LYS A 73 1.58 13.05 -18.44
C LYS A 73 0.16 13.43 -18.05
N MET A 74 -0.47 12.65 -17.16
CA MET A 74 -1.90 12.78 -16.82
C MET A 74 -2.17 13.63 -15.59
N CYS A 75 -1.26 13.68 -14.61
CA CYS A 75 -1.56 14.31 -13.33
C CYS A 75 -1.61 15.83 -13.40
N GLY A 76 -0.89 16.51 -14.31
CA GLY A 76 -1.03 17.96 -14.53
C GLY A 76 -0.90 18.87 -13.28
N GLY A 77 -0.33 18.38 -12.17
CA GLY A 77 -0.30 19.04 -10.86
C GLY A 77 -1.23 18.41 -9.82
N SER A 78 -1.25 18.92 -8.59
CA SER A 78 -2.10 18.40 -7.50
C SER A 78 -3.59 18.57 -7.77
N GLU A 79 -3.99 19.64 -8.46
CA GLU A 79 -5.40 19.94 -8.76
C GLU A 79 -6.03 18.88 -9.68
N CYS A 80 -5.35 18.49 -10.76
CA CYS A 80 -5.87 17.46 -11.65
C CYS A 80 -5.78 16.05 -11.04
N ALA A 81 -4.77 15.78 -10.21
CA ALA A 81 -4.77 14.55 -9.42
C ALA A 81 -6.03 14.46 -8.53
N ASN A 82 -6.41 15.54 -7.85
CA ASN A 82 -7.62 15.57 -7.03
C ASN A 82 -8.91 15.44 -7.87
N ASP A 83 -9.00 16.12 -9.01
CA ASP A 83 -10.15 16.02 -9.91
C ASP A 83 -10.31 14.60 -10.48
N LEU A 84 -9.22 13.94 -10.88
CA LEU A 84 -9.24 12.56 -11.34
C LEU A 84 -9.72 11.62 -10.23
N MET A 85 -9.27 11.86 -9.00
CA MET A 85 -9.73 11.10 -7.83
C MET A 85 -11.20 11.34 -7.52
N ASP A 86 -11.68 12.57 -7.62
CA ASP A 86 -13.08 12.93 -7.45
C ASP A 86 -13.98 12.30 -8.54
N GLU A 87 -13.53 12.25 -9.79
CA GLU A 87 -14.23 11.54 -10.87
C GLU A 87 -14.34 10.05 -10.56
N VAL A 88 -13.22 9.43 -10.20
CA VAL A 88 -13.13 8.00 -9.93
C VAL A 88 -13.97 7.60 -8.71
N LEU A 89 -13.87 8.37 -7.63
CA LEU A 89 -14.46 8.02 -6.34
C LEU A 89 -15.89 8.54 -6.16
N ARG A 90 -16.20 9.70 -6.73
CA ARG A 90 -17.45 10.44 -6.48
C ARG A 90 -18.31 10.60 -7.73
N ASN A 91 -17.87 10.10 -8.90
CA ASN A 91 -18.48 10.36 -10.20
C ASN A 91 -18.62 11.88 -10.50
N LYS A 92 -17.71 12.69 -9.98
CA LYS A 92 -17.70 14.13 -10.26
C LYS A 92 -16.92 14.38 -11.55
N ASN A 93 -17.54 15.03 -12.53
CA ASN A 93 -16.89 15.31 -13.81
C ASN A 93 -15.54 16.02 -13.62
N ALA A 94 -14.49 15.48 -14.21
CA ALA A 94 -13.15 16.06 -14.26
C ALA A 94 -13.20 17.43 -14.93
N SER A 95 -12.43 18.38 -14.41
CA SER A 95 -12.36 19.71 -15.01
C SER A 95 -11.77 19.66 -16.41
N ARG A 96 -12.10 20.65 -17.25
CA ARG A 96 -11.50 20.79 -18.59
C ARG A 96 -9.97 20.87 -18.52
N TYR A 97 -9.43 21.52 -17.49
CA TYR A 97 -7.98 21.57 -17.24
C TYR A 97 -7.43 20.16 -17.09
N CYS A 98 -8.02 19.35 -16.20
CA CYS A 98 -7.56 17.99 -15.98
C CYS A 98 -7.77 17.09 -17.20
N CYS A 99 -8.89 17.23 -17.90
CA CYS A 99 -9.16 16.50 -19.13
C CYS A 99 -8.10 16.73 -20.23
N ARG A 100 -7.47 17.92 -20.29
CA ARG A 100 -6.34 18.14 -21.21
C ARG A 100 -5.17 17.21 -20.92
N PHE A 101 -4.84 16.98 -19.64
CA PHE A 101 -3.74 16.11 -19.26
C PHE A 101 -4.08 14.63 -19.41
N ILE A 102 -5.31 14.21 -19.04
CA ILE A 102 -5.81 12.86 -19.28
C ILE A 102 -5.75 12.52 -20.79
N VAL A 103 -6.22 13.43 -21.64
CA VAL A 103 -6.16 13.25 -23.11
C VAL A 103 -4.72 13.27 -23.62
N LYS A 104 -3.85 14.15 -23.10
CA LYS A 104 -2.43 14.21 -23.45
C LYS A 104 -1.67 12.94 -23.08
N GLY A 105 -2.03 12.28 -21.98
CA GLY A 105 -1.49 10.97 -21.60
C GLY A 105 -1.86 9.88 -22.60
N GLY A 106 -3.07 9.97 -23.17
CA GLY A 106 -3.61 9.02 -24.13
C GLY A 106 -4.45 7.93 -23.46
N LYS A 107 -5.34 7.32 -24.25
CA LYS A 107 -6.35 6.36 -23.75
C LYS A 107 -5.73 5.17 -23.02
N GLN A 108 -4.76 4.52 -23.65
CA GLN A 108 -4.10 3.34 -23.09
C GLN A 108 -3.40 3.66 -21.77
N CYS A 109 -2.76 4.83 -21.72
CA CYS A 109 -2.04 5.33 -20.57
C CYS A 109 -2.96 5.56 -19.37
N HIS A 110 -4.14 6.13 -19.61
CA HIS A 110 -5.20 6.29 -18.61
C HIS A 110 -5.70 4.93 -18.10
N ILE A 111 -6.01 4.00 -19.02
CA ILE A 111 -6.51 2.67 -18.67
C ILE A 111 -5.50 1.89 -17.83
N ASP A 112 -4.25 1.80 -18.27
CA ASP A 112 -3.24 1.01 -17.57
C ASP A 112 -2.85 1.60 -16.22
N PHE A 113 -2.75 2.94 -16.14
CA PHE A 113 -2.48 3.61 -14.89
C PHE A 113 -3.60 3.39 -13.87
N MET A 114 -4.86 3.53 -14.29
CA MET A 114 -5.99 3.29 -13.40
C MET A 114 -6.13 1.82 -13.01
N LYS A 115 -5.81 0.87 -13.90
CA LYS A 115 -5.75 -0.56 -13.56
C LYS A 115 -4.75 -0.83 -12.42
N LEU A 116 -3.55 -0.24 -12.46
CA LEU A 116 -2.62 -0.33 -11.34
C LEU A 116 -3.17 0.40 -10.10
N PHE A 117 -3.74 1.59 -10.30
CA PHE A 117 -4.26 2.42 -9.23
C PHE A 117 -5.32 1.70 -8.38
N TYR A 118 -6.25 1.01 -9.03
CA TYR A 118 -7.28 0.20 -8.36
C TYR A 118 -6.73 -1.05 -7.66
N GLN A 119 -5.48 -1.44 -7.88
CA GLN A 119 -4.87 -2.54 -7.16
C GLN A 119 -4.29 -2.12 -5.81
N PHE A 120 -4.15 -0.83 -5.50
CA PHE A 120 -3.66 -0.42 -4.18
C PHE A 120 -4.74 -0.57 -3.10
N TYR A 121 -4.33 -0.88 -1.87
CA TYR A 121 -5.20 -1.17 -0.73
C TYR A 121 -6.31 -0.13 -0.52
N GLN A 122 -5.97 1.16 -0.64
CA GLN A 122 -6.93 2.25 -0.42
C GLN A 122 -8.02 2.31 -1.51
N PHE A 123 -7.75 1.73 -2.68
CA PHE A 123 -8.57 1.85 -3.88
C PHE A 123 -9.12 0.52 -4.37
N GLU A 124 -8.70 -0.61 -3.81
CA GLU A 124 -9.14 -1.96 -4.16
C GLU A 124 -10.66 -2.11 -4.10
N ARG A 125 -11.30 -1.50 -3.09
CA ARG A 125 -12.77 -1.46 -2.98
C ARG A 125 -13.48 -0.79 -4.15
N PHE A 126 -12.77 -0.04 -4.99
CA PHE A 126 -13.28 0.63 -6.18
C PHE A 126 -12.87 -0.06 -7.49
N SER A 127 -12.22 -1.23 -7.43
CA SER A 127 -11.78 -2.00 -8.60
C SER A 127 -12.90 -2.34 -9.58
N PHE A 128 -14.16 -2.46 -9.12
CA PHE A 128 -15.33 -2.60 -9.98
C PHE A 128 -15.57 -1.41 -10.95
N ARG A 129 -14.88 -0.28 -10.74
CA ARG A 129 -14.94 0.92 -11.58
C ARG A 129 -13.88 0.93 -12.68
N VAL A 130 -13.03 -0.09 -12.79
CA VAL A 130 -12.05 -0.21 -13.88
C VAL A 130 -12.73 -0.02 -15.25
N ASP A 131 -13.93 -0.56 -15.44
CA ASP A 131 -14.69 -0.44 -16.70
C ASP A 131 -15.12 1.00 -17.02
N LYS A 132 -15.28 1.86 -16.00
CA LYS A 132 -15.59 3.29 -16.18
C LYS A 132 -14.39 4.12 -16.62
N THR A 133 -13.18 3.57 -16.53
CA THR A 133 -11.95 4.28 -16.92
C THR A 133 -11.98 4.70 -18.38
N GLU A 134 -12.52 3.86 -19.26
CA GLU A 134 -12.67 4.18 -20.67
C GLU A 134 -13.72 5.28 -20.88
N GLU A 135 -14.84 5.22 -20.16
CA GLU A 135 -15.89 6.25 -20.20
C GLU A 135 -15.35 7.62 -19.82
N ILE A 136 -14.57 7.71 -18.74
CA ILE A 136 -13.92 8.94 -18.28
C ILE A 136 -13.01 9.52 -19.37
N TRP A 137 -12.19 8.66 -20.00
CA TRP A 137 -11.32 9.11 -21.08
C TRP A 137 -12.11 9.65 -22.28
N ASN A 138 -13.16 8.94 -22.70
CA ASN A 138 -14.02 9.34 -23.81
C ASN A 138 -14.72 10.67 -23.53
N LYS A 139 -15.21 10.89 -22.30
CA LYS A 139 -15.78 12.17 -21.85
C LYS A 139 -14.76 13.29 -21.96
N CYS A 140 -13.56 13.09 -21.41
CA CYS A 140 -12.50 14.10 -21.51
C CYS A 140 -12.10 14.38 -22.96
N TYR A 141 -11.96 13.36 -23.78
CA TYR A 141 -11.64 13.51 -25.20
C TYR A 141 -12.69 14.34 -25.94
N SER A 142 -13.97 14.06 -25.69
CA SER A 142 -15.11 14.82 -26.22
C SER A 142 -15.07 16.29 -25.77
N GLN A 143 -14.91 16.54 -24.46
CA GLN A 143 -14.81 17.90 -23.91
C GLN A 143 -13.66 18.73 -24.54
N ILE A 144 -12.53 18.09 -24.87
CA ILE A 144 -11.41 18.76 -25.54
C ILE A 144 -11.70 18.98 -27.04
N LYS A 145 -12.29 18.00 -27.75
CA LYS A 145 -12.60 18.09 -29.18
C LYS A 145 -13.67 19.13 -29.51
N HIS A 146 -14.71 19.24 -28.69
CA HIS A 146 -15.81 20.20 -28.90
C HIS A 146 -15.37 21.66 -28.77
N VAL A 147 -14.12 21.92 -28.36
CA VAL A 147 -13.50 23.25 -28.39
C VAL A 147 -12.31 23.23 -29.34
N THR A 148 -12.54 22.80 -30.59
CA THR A 148 -11.74 23.30 -31.71
C THR A 148 -12.14 24.77 -31.89
N PRO A 149 -11.21 25.74 -31.95
CA PRO A 149 -11.61 27.14 -32.12
C PRO A 149 -12.28 27.29 -33.50
N LEU A 150 -13.56 27.64 -33.50
CA LEU A 150 -14.09 28.51 -34.55
C LEU A 150 -13.55 29.91 -34.28
N SER A 151 -12.31 30.16 -34.68
CA SER A 151 -11.75 31.52 -34.70
C SER A 151 -10.40 31.54 -35.44
N GLY A 152 -10.37 32.17 -36.61
CA GLY A 152 -9.16 32.69 -37.25
C GLY A 152 -8.85 32.05 -38.60
#